data_AF-A0A0S9QRH1-F1
#
_entry.id   AF-A0A0S9QRH1-F1
#
_cell.length_a   1.000
_cell.length_b   1.000
_cell.length_c   1.000
_cell.angle_alpha   90.00
_cell.angle_beta   90.00
_cell.angle_gamma   90.00
#
_symmetry.space_group_name_H-M   'P 1'
#
loop_
_entity.id
_entity.type
_entity.pdbx_description
1 polymer ?
#
loop_
_entity_poly.entity_id
_entity_poly.type
_entity_poly.pdbx_seq_one_letter_code
_entity_poly.pdbx_strand_id
1 'polypeptide(L)' 'MIQAAAKPSSPCTKLCLLDAVSGLCEGCGRTRNEIALWGSLSEPQRRAVMAGLPERLRQAYPNRAAPDRDVPTRATP' A
#
# COMPACT_ATOMS: atom_id res chain seq x y z
N MET A 1 1.18 -7.30 -31.61
CA MET A 1 1.09 -5.89 -31.17
C MET A 1 1.27 -5.82 -29.66
N ILE A 2 2.52 -5.94 -29.16
CA ILE A 2 2.79 -5.84 -27.72
C ILE A 2 3.17 -4.38 -27.44
N GLN A 3 2.20 -3.56 -27.05
CA GLN A 3 2.49 -2.19 -26.61
C GLN A 3 3.24 -2.25 -25.28
N ALA A 4 4.36 -1.53 -25.20
CA ALA A 4 5.03 -1.26 -23.93
C ALA A 4 4.14 -0.31 -23.11
N ALA A 5 3.25 -0.90 -22.29
CA ALA A 5 2.44 -0.13 -21.37
C ALA A 5 3.35 0.55 -20.34
N ALA A 6 3.25 1.87 -20.22
CA ALA A 6 3.94 2.62 -19.17
C ALA A 6 3.59 2.03 -17.80
N LYS A 7 4.60 1.93 -16.93
CA LYS A 7 4.44 1.32 -15.60
C LYS A 7 3.35 2.09 -14.84
N PRO A 8 2.29 1.40 -14.37
CA PRO A 8 1.17 2.08 -13.71
C PRO A 8 1.66 2.79 -12.45
N SER A 9 1.18 4.03 -12.23
CA SER A 9 1.48 4.76 -10.99
C SER A 9 1.05 3.93 -9.80
N SER A 10 1.93 3.76 -8.80
CA SER A 10 1.67 2.87 -7.67
C SER A 10 2.26 3.39 -6.36
N PRO A 11 1.48 3.45 -5.27
CA PRO A 11 1.94 3.85 -3.95
C PRO A 11 2.59 2.68 -3.16
N CYS A 12 2.84 1.55 -3.82
CA CYS A 12 3.30 0.33 -3.15
C CYS A 12 4.74 0.48 -2.64
N THR A 13 4.94 0.30 -1.34
CA THR A 13 6.25 0.29 -0.67
C THR A 13 6.90 -1.10 -0.64
N LYS A 14 6.32 -2.07 -1.34
CA LYS A 14 6.68 -3.51 -1.32
C LYS A 14 6.48 -4.22 0.03
N LEU A 15 5.92 -3.53 1.02
CA LEU A 15 5.37 -4.16 2.21
C LEU A 15 3.92 -4.57 1.92
N CYS A 16 3.63 -5.87 1.92
CA CYS A 16 2.30 -6.42 1.67
C CYS A 16 1.76 -7.10 2.94
N LEU A 17 1.46 -6.29 3.95
CA LEU A 17 0.79 -6.73 5.17
C LEU A 17 -0.56 -6.02 5.25
N LEU A 18 -1.66 -6.77 5.25
CA LEU A 18 -3.01 -6.25 5.46
C LEU A 18 -3.36 -6.40 6.92
N ASP A 19 -3.62 -5.28 7.57
CA ASP A 19 -4.14 -5.25 8.94
C ASP A 19 -5.61 -5.67 8.93
N ALA A 20 -5.95 -6.67 9.74
CA ALA A 20 -7.31 -7.20 9.86
C ALA A 20 -8.26 -6.24 10.60
N VAL A 21 -7.72 -5.34 11.42
CA VAL A 21 -8.48 -4.35 12.20
C VAL A 21 -8.81 -3.14 11.33
N SER A 22 -7.81 -2.49 10.74
CA SER A 22 -8.06 -1.32 9.86
C SER A 22 -8.55 -1.69 8.46
N GLY A 23 -8.31 -2.92 8.00
CA GLY A 23 -8.60 -3.36 6.63
C GLY A 23 -7.68 -2.74 5.58
N LEU A 24 -6.61 -2.06 6.00
CA LEU A 24 -5.66 -1.36 5.14
C LEU A 24 -4.33 -2.12 5.07
N CYS A 25 -3.64 -1.96 3.95
CA CYS A 25 -2.26 -2.37 3.84
C CYS A 25 -1.39 -1.43 4.68
N GLU A 26 -0.65 -1.98 5.64
CA GLU A 26 0.26 -1.21 6.48
C GLU A 26 1.32 -0.48 5.65
N GLY A 27 1.73 -1.02 4.50
CA GLY A 27 2.75 -0.40 3.65
C GLY A 27 2.26 0.82 2.88
N CYS A 28 1.11 0.69 2.20
CA CYS A 28 0.64 1.69 1.22
C CYS A 28 -0.73 2.30 1.54
N GLY A 29 -1.42 1.86 2.59
CA GLY A 29 -2.72 2.39 3.00
C GLY A 29 -3.89 2.00 2.11
N ARG A 30 -3.67 1.14 1.10
CA ARG A 30 -4.74 0.64 0.22
C ARG A 30 -5.48 -0.53 0.85
N THR A 31 -6.77 -0.64 0.57
CA THR A 31 -7.59 -1.81 0.91
C THR A 31 -7.27 -3.01 0.00
N ARG A 32 -7.70 -4.22 0.41
CA ARG A 32 -7.60 -5.42 -0.43
C ARG A 32 -8.28 -5.24 -1.80
N ASN A 33 -9.44 -4.60 -1.84
CA ASN A 33 -10.19 -4.37 -3.09
C ASN A 33 -9.47 -3.40 -4.02
N GLU A 34 -8.92 -2.30 -3.49
CA GLU A 34 -8.11 -1.37 -4.27
C GLU A 34 -6.84 -2.04 -4.83
N ILE A 35 -6.23 -2.96 -4.07
CA ILE A 35 -5.08 -3.75 -4.55
C ILE A 35 -5.51 -4.68 -5.70
N ALA A 36 -6.61 -5.42 -5.55
CA ALA A 36 -7.10 -6.35 -6.56
C ALA A 36 -7.50 -5.66 -7.86
N LEU A 37 -8.11 -4.46 -7.77
CA LEU A 37 -8.59 -3.71 -8.93
C LEU A 37 -7.53 -2.77 -9.55
N TRP A 38 -6.34 -2.65 -8.95
CA TRP A 38 -5.37 -1.60 -9.30
C TRP A 38 -4.99 -1.57 -10.79
N GLY A 39 -4.80 -2.76 -11.38
CA GLY A 39 -4.46 -2.92 -12.79
C GLY A 39 -5.55 -2.39 -13.73
N SER A 40 -6.81 -2.47 -13.31
CA SER A 40 -7.99 -2.06 -14.08
C SER A 40 -8.38 -0.59 -13.86
N LEU A 41 -7.86 0.07 -12.82
CA LEU A 41 -8.13 1.49 -12.59
C LEU A 41 -7.42 2.37 -13.63
N SER A 42 -8.12 3.40 -14.10
CA SER A 42 -7.53 4.48 -14.89
C SER A 42 -6.57 5.33 -14.05
N GLU A 43 -5.63 6.03 -14.69
CA GLU A 43 -4.70 6.92 -13.98
C GLU A 43 -5.38 8.00 -13.11
N PRO A 44 -6.46 8.68 -13.55
CA PRO A 44 -7.20 9.59 -12.68
C PRO A 44 -7.79 8.89 -11.43
N GLN A 45 -8.33 7.68 -11.58
CA GLN A 45 -8.84 6.89 -10.44
C GLN A 45 -7.70 6.50 -9.49
N ARG A 46 -6.55 6.09 -10.01
CA ARG A 46 -5.35 5.79 -9.20
C ARG A 46 -4.90 7.02 -8.41
N ARG A 47 -4.85 8.20 -9.05
CA ARG A 47 -4.48 9.45 -8.38
C ARG A 47 -5.47 9.83 -7.29
N ALA A 48 -6.78 9.67 -7.54
CA ALA A 48 -7.81 9.93 -6.53
C ALA A 48 -7.65 9.02 -5.31
N VAL A 49 -7.37 7.72 -5.52
CA VAL A 49 -7.07 6.80 -4.41
C VAL A 49 -5.79 7.24 -3.68
N MET A 50 -4.71 7.51 -4.41
CA MET A 50 -3.41 7.87 -3.83
C MET A 50 -3.47 9.15 -2.97
N ALA A 51 -4.28 10.13 -3.35
CA ALA A 51 -4.44 11.37 -2.59
C ALA A 51 -4.97 11.13 -1.17
N GLY A 52 -5.77 10.08 -0.95
CA GLY A 52 -6.35 9.75 0.36
C GLY A 52 -5.47 8.86 1.25
N LEU A 53 -4.45 8.19 0.70
CA LEU A 53 -3.68 7.18 1.43
C LEU A 53 -2.88 7.73 2.62
N PRO A 54 -2.22 8.91 2.54
CA PRO A 54 -1.48 9.47 3.66
C PRO A 54 -2.39 9.70 4.89
N GLU A 55 -3.58 10.24 4.66
CA GLU A 55 -4.53 10.49 5.74
C GLU A 55 -5.08 9.19 6.34
N ARG A 56 -5.42 8.20 5.51
CA ARG A 56 -5.82 6.87 6.00
C ARG A 56 -4.74 6.23 6.88
N LEU A 57 -3.47 6.34 6.48
CA LEU A 57 -2.35 5.83 7.27
C LEU A 57 -2.20 6.58 8.59
N ARG A 58 -2.36 7.91 8.59
CA ARG A 58 -2.31 8.74 9.80
C ARG A 58 -3.42 8.39 10.79
N GLN A 59 -4.61 8.10 10.29
CA GLN A 59 -5.77 7.72 11.11
C GLN A 59 -5.67 6.29 11.65
N ALA A 60 -5.25 5.34 10.81
CA ALA A 60 -5.14 3.93 11.20
C ALA A 60 -3.90 3.64 12.07
N TYR A 61 -2.82 4.38 11.86
CA TYR A 61 -1.54 4.19 12.55
C TYR A 61 -1.00 5.51 13.13
N PRO A 62 -1.74 6.15 14.06
CA PRO A 62 -1.39 7.49 14.57
C PRO A 62 -0.05 7.52 15.32
N ASN A 63 0.40 6.38 15.84
CA ASN A 63 1.64 6.24 16.60
C ASN A 63 2.76 5.55 15.80
N ARG A 64 2.65 5.46 14.47
CA ARG A 64 3.67 4.78 13.67
C ARG A 64 4.92 5.66 13.55
N ALA A 65 5.90 5.39 14.41
CA ALA A 65 7.29 5.64 14.05
C ALA A 65 7.60 4.78 12.80
N ALA A 66 8.37 5.32 11.85
CA ALA A 66 8.82 4.56 10.68
C ALA A 66 9.33 3.18 11.14
N PRO A 67 9.01 2.07 10.44
CA PRO A 67 9.45 0.76 10.87
C PRO A 67 10.96 0.80 11.04
N ASP A 68 11.41 0.47 12.25
CA ASP A 68 12.82 0.26 12.55
C ASP A 68 13.36 -0.73 11.52
N ARG A 69 14.30 -0.28 10.69
CA ARG A 69 14.87 -1.10 9.61
C ARG A 69 15.79 -2.19 10.17
N ASP A 70 16.01 -2.20 11.49
CA ASP A 70 16.87 -3.13 12.22
C ASP A 70 16.05 -4.08 13.11
N VAL A 71 14.99 -4.69 12.59
CA VAL A 71 14.40 -5.89 13.23
C VAL A 71 15.17 -7.13 12.72
N PRO A 72 16.12 -7.70 13.49
CA PRO A 72 16.65 -9.02 13.16
C PRO A 72 15.50 -10.02 13.31
N THR A 73 15.05 -10.57 12.18
CA THR A 73 14.16 -11.73 12.17
C THR A 73 14.74 -12.79 13.10
N ARG A 74 14.08 -13.02 14.24
CA ARG A 74 14.47 -14.05 15.20
C ARG A 74 14.31 -15.40 14.51
N ALA A 75 15.40 -15.95 13.99
CA ALA A 75 15.51 -17.38 13.72
C ALA A 75 15.18 -18.09 15.03
N THR A 76 14.00 -18.69 15.07
CA THR A 76 13.54 -19.54 16.17
C THR A 76 14.01 -20.97 15.80
N PRO A 77 14.52 -21.76 16.76
CA PRO A 77 15.45 -22.88 16.51
C PRO A 77 14.92 -23.96 15.55
#